data_AF-A0A5D0N740-F1
#
_entry.id   AF-A0A5D0N740-F1
#
_cell.length_a   1.000
_cell.length_b   1.000
_cell.length_c   1.000
_cell.angle_alpha   90.00
_cell.angle_beta   90.00
_cell.angle_gamma   90.00
#
_symmetry.space_group_name_H-M   'P 1'
#
loop_
_entity.id
_entity.type
_entity.pdbx_description
1 polymer ?
#
loop_
_entity_poly.entity_id
_entity_poly.type
_entity_poly.pdbx_seq_one_letter_code
_entity_poly.pdbx_strand_id
1 'polypeptide(L)'
;MPTVRDLLDRFRPAGAPGAAAVAVPADRRAVLAAELEPVFALLTGVEDDRRRIADEAETGARAARAAARERAAVLVEEARREAAAVRAAARAAVERSAAEDRRALMAAARDEAARVEAVAAARSPELVGRAVRAVDVLLGGGTASPGEEA
;
A
#
# COMPACT_ATOMS: atom_id res chain seq x y z
N MET A 1 97.18 -58.91 18.66
CA MET A 1 95.71 -58.98 18.78
C MET A 1 95.27 -57.71 19.50
N PRO A 2 94.37 -56.88 18.91
CA PRO A 2 93.88 -55.69 19.59
C PRO A 2 93.19 -56.09 20.90
N THR A 3 93.41 -55.32 21.96
CA THR A 3 92.82 -55.59 23.28
C THR A 3 91.37 -55.11 23.32
N VAL A 4 90.55 -55.64 24.23
CA VAL A 4 89.16 -55.19 24.43
C VAL A 4 89.11 -53.68 24.70
N ARG A 5 90.15 -53.12 25.31
CA ARG A 5 90.29 -51.68 25.57
C ARG A 5 90.44 -50.86 24.28
N ASP A 6 91.20 -51.37 23.31
CA ASP A 6 91.38 -50.72 22.01
C ASP A 6 90.08 -50.72 21.18
N LEU A 7 89.24 -51.73 21.37
CA LEU A 7 87.91 -51.78 20.74
C LEU A 7 86.96 -50.74 21.34
N LEU A 8 87.02 -50.54 22.66
CA LEU A 8 86.14 -49.61 23.38
C LEU A 8 86.54 -48.15 23.19
N ASP A 9 87.83 -47.83 23.03
CA ASP A 9 88.27 -46.45 22.73
C ASP A 9 87.77 -45.94 21.37
N ARG A 10 87.41 -46.86 20.45
CA ARG A 10 86.81 -46.52 19.15
C ARG A 10 85.35 -46.06 19.25
N PHE A 11 84.66 -46.46 20.32
CA PHE A 11 83.29 -46.05 20.63
C PHE A 11 83.25 -44.91 21.64
N ARG A 12 84.40 -44.38 22.07
CA ARG A 12 84.44 -43.16 22.84
C ARG A 12 83.93 -42.03 21.94
N PRO A 13 82.77 -41.42 22.23
CA PRO A 13 82.28 -40.32 21.42
C PRO A 13 83.37 -39.25 21.42
N ALA A 14 83.84 -38.87 20.22
CA ALA A 14 84.59 -37.65 20.07
C ALA A 14 83.75 -36.57 20.75
N GLY A 15 84.23 -36.03 21.87
CA GLY A 15 83.48 -35.07 22.67
C GLY A 15 82.85 -34.06 21.72
N ALA A 16 81.54 -33.86 21.84
CA ALA A 16 80.80 -33.04 20.89
C ALA A 16 81.60 -31.78 20.62
N PRO A 17 81.91 -31.43 19.34
CA PRO A 17 82.60 -30.19 19.03
C PRO A 17 81.88 -29.11 19.81
N GLY A 18 82.64 -28.43 20.71
CA GLY A 18 82.09 -27.67 21.83
C GLY A 18 80.83 -26.97 21.40
N ALA A 19 79.70 -27.34 22.01
CA ALA A 19 78.39 -26.91 21.57
C ALA A 19 78.49 -25.41 21.30
N ALA A 20 78.43 -25.02 20.02
CA ALA A 20 77.97 -23.68 19.73
C ALA A 20 76.58 -23.70 20.34
N ALA A 21 76.47 -23.14 21.55
CA ALA A 21 75.19 -22.90 22.15
C ALA A 21 74.51 -21.97 21.16
N VAL A 22 73.68 -22.55 20.28
CA VAL A 22 72.65 -21.79 19.62
C VAL A 22 71.76 -21.40 20.78
N ALA A 23 72.07 -20.23 21.35
CA ALA A 23 71.36 -19.68 22.48
C ALA A 23 69.92 -19.49 22.01
N VAL A 24 69.03 -20.42 22.40
CA VAL A 24 67.60 -20.17 22.30
C VAL A 24 67.37 -18.94 23.17
N PRO A 25 66.85 -17.82 22.64
CA PRO A 25 66.63 -16.63 23.45
C PRO A 25 65.83 -17.01 24.69
N ALA A 26 66.38 -16.71 25.87
CA ALA A 26 65.77 -17.06 27.16
C ALA A 26 64.36 -16.49 27.31
N ASP A 27 64.04 -15.44 26.53
CA ASP A 27 62.72 -14.85 26.46
C ASP A 27 62.19 -14.75 25.02
N ARG A 28 61.80 -15.91 24.47
CA ARG A 28 61.11 -15.99 23.19
C ARG A 28 59.79 -15.19 23.17
N ARG A 29 59.17 -14.94 24.33
CA ARG A 29 57.93 -14.16 24.42
C ARG A 29 58.19 -12.67 24.18
N ALA A 30 59.24 -12.11 24.76
CA ALA A 30 59.62 -10.72 24.50
C ALA A 30 59.97 -10.47 23.02
N VAL A 31 60.65 -11.41 22.37
CA VAL A 31 60.98 -11.32 20.94
C VAL A 31 59.72 -11.38 20.08
N LEU A 32 58.83 -12.34 20.32
CA LEU A 32 57.56 -12.43 19.59
C LEU A 32 56.65 -11.22 19.84
N ALA A 33 56.64 -10.68 21.07
CA ALA A 33 55.89 -9.48 21.38
C ALA A 33 56.42 -8.28 20.57
N ALA A 34 57.74 -8.07 20.55
CA ALA A 34 58.36 -7.00 19.77
C ALA A 34 58.09 -7.12 18.25
N GLU A 35 58.00 -8.34 17.73
CA GLU A 35 57.67 -8.59 16.31
C GLU A 35 56.18 -8.40 15.99
N LEU A 36 55.28 -8.79 16.88
CA LEU A 36 53.83 -8.78 16.63
C LEU A 36 53.13 -7.48 17.06
N GLU A 37 53.70 -6.73 18.01
CA GLU A 37 53.09 -5.49 18.52
C GLU A 37 52.84 -4.45 17.43
N PRO A 38 53.74 -4.21 16.46
CA PRO A 38 53.44 -3.33 15.32
C PRO A 38 52.27 -3.84 14.46
N VAL A 39 52.14 -5.16 14.28
CA VAL A 39 51.04 -5.77 13.50
C VAL A 39 49.71 -5.61 14.23
N PHE A 40 49.70 -5.84 15.56
CA PHE A 40 48.49 -5.64 16.37
C PHE A 40 48.09 -4.16 16.45
N ALA A 41 49.06 -3.25 16.54
CA ALA A 41 48.78 -1.80 16.49
C ALA A 41 48.10 -1.39 15.17
N LEU A 42 48.55 -1.92 14.03
CA LEU A 42 47.89 -1.69 12.74
C LEU A 42 46.47 -2.28 12.71
N LEU A 43 46.27 -3.48 13.27
CA LEU A 43 44.95 -4.11 13.36
C LEU A 43 43.97 -3.33 14.25
N THR A 44 44.45 -2.75 15.35
CA THR A 44 43.61 -1.90 16.21
C THR A 44 43.08 -0.68 15.44
N GLY A 45 43.95 0.01 14.69
CA GLY A 45 43.52 1.14 13.85
C GLY A 45 42.48 0.73 12.80
N VAL A 46 42.68 -0.42 12.15
CA VAL A 46 41.72 -0.95 11.17
C VAL A 46 40.38 -1.33 11.80
N GLU A 47 40.37 -1.90 13.01
CA GLU A 47 39.12 -2.26 13.68
C GLU A 47 38.35 -1.02 14.15
N ASP A 48 39.04 0.02 14.60
CA ASP A 48 38.42 1.32 14.92
C ASP A 48 37.83 1.98 13.67
N ASP A 49 38.54 1.94 12.56
CA ASP A 49 38.02 2.42 11.27
C ASP A 49 36.80 1.62 10.81
N ARG A 50 36.82 0.29 10.96
CA ARG A 50 35.70 -0.59 10.60
C ARG A 50 34.46 -0.25 11.43
N ARG A 51 34.62 -0.03 12.74
CA ARG A 51 33.53 0.36 13.65
C ARG A 51 32.96 1.71 13.25
N ARG A 52 33.83 2.70 13.02
CA ARG A 52 33.42 4.03 12.56
C ARG A 52 32.58 3.95 11.28
N ILE A 53 33.06 3.23 10.26
CA ILE A 53 32.33 3.08 8.99
C ILE A 53 30.97 2.39 9.20
N ALA A 54 30.91 1.37 10.05
CA ALA A 54 29.65 0.68 10.36
C ALA A 54 28.65 1.61 11.05
N ASP A 55 29.09 2.39 12.03
CA ASP A 55 28.25 3.33 12.78
C ASP A 55 27.74 4.47 11.88
N GLU A 56 28.60 4.99 11.01
CA GLU A 56 28.26 5.99 10.00
C GLU A 56 27.22 5.43 9.01
N ALA A 57 27.42 4.21 8.52
CA ALA A 57 26.50 3.55 7.61
C ALA A 57 25.13 3.28 8.26
N GLU A 58 25.10 2.84 9.52
CA GLU A 58 23.85 2.62 10.25
C GLU A 58 23.10 3.95 10.47
N THR A 59 23.81 5.00 10.85
CA THR A 59 23.23 6.34 11.04
C THR A 59 22.69 6.89 9.73
N GLY A 60 23.45 6.77 8.64
CA GLY A 60 23.02 7.14 7.29
C GLY A 60 21.78 6.36 6.84
N ALA A 61 21.74 5.05 7.08
CA ALA A 61 20.59 4.21 6.74
C ALA A 61 19.33 4.60 7.54
N ARG A 62 19.48 4.91 8.84
CA ARG A 62 18.37 5.39 9.66
C ARG A 62 17.83 6.73 9.16
N ALA A 63 18.71 7.68 8.86
CA ALA A 63 18.33 8.97 8.30
C ALA A 63 17.62 8.83 6.95
N ALA A 64 18.16 8.00 6.04
CA ALA A 64 17.55 7.75 4.74
C ALA A 64 16.15 7.13 4.85
N ARG A 65 15.97 6.16 5.77
CA ARG A 65 14.65 5.55 6.03
C ARG A 65 13.67 6.56 6.62
N ALA A 66 14.11 7.42 7.55
CA ALA A 66 13.27 8.46 8.13
C ALA A 66 12.80 9.46 7.05
N ALA A 67 13.73 9.95 6.22
CA ALA A 67 13.42 10.85 5.12
C ALA A 67 12.48 10.21 4.07
N ALA A 68 12.68 8.92 3.78
CA ALA A 68 11.80 8.18 2.87
C ALA A 68 10.38 8.05 3.43
N ARG A 69 10.23 7.77 4.73
CA ARG A 69 8.91 7.69 5.40
C ARG A 69 8.20 9.04 5.37
N GLU A 70 8.92 10.13 5.65
CA GLU A 70 8.34 11.47 5.61
C GLU A 70 7.83 11.82 4.20
N ARG A 71 8.66 11.60 3.18
CA ARG A 71 8.24 11.81 1.78
C ARG A 71 7.04 10.95 1.39
N ALA A 72 7.02 9.70 1.82
CA ALA A 72 5.89 8.81 1.56
C ALA A 72 4.61 9.31 2.25
N ALA A 73 4.70 9.80 3.49
CA ALA A 73 3.57 10.37 4.21
C ALA A 73 3.00 11.60 3.48
N VAL A 74 3.87 12.52 3.03
CA VAL A 74 3.47 13.68 2.22
C VAL A 74 2.74 13.25 0.95
N LEU A 75 3.32 12.31 0.20
CA LEU A 75 2.72 11.80 -1.05
C LEU A 75 1.34 11.16 -0.82
N VAL A 76 1.18 10.39 0.27
CA VAL A 76 -0.10 9.77 0.62
C VAL A 76 -1.14 10.84 0.98
N GLU A 77 -0.77 11.88 1.71
CA GLU A 77 -1.68 12.98 2.05
C GLU A 77 -2.09 13.80 0.82
N GLU A 78 -1.17 14.07 -0.10
CA GLU A 78 -1.47 14.70 -1.39
C GLU A 78 -2.44 13.85 -2.20
N ALA A 79 -2.15 12.56 -2.37
CA ALA A 79 -3.03 11.63 -3.08
C ALA A 79 -4.43 11.54 -2.44
N ARG A 80 -4.53 11.60 -1.10
CA ARG A 80 -5.81 11.63 -0.39
C ARG A 80 -6.62 12.89 -0.71
N ARG A 81 -5.97 14.06 -0.73
CA ARG A 81 -6.62 15.33 -1.08
C ARG A 81 -7.10 15.34 -2.53
N GLU A 82 -6.26 14.89 -3.45
CA GLU A 82 -6.62 14.77 -4.87
C GLU A 82 -7.79 13.81 -5.07
N ALA A 83 -7.74 12.63 -4.45
CA ALA A 83 -8.82 11.65 -4.54
C ALA A 83 -10.14 12.20 -3.97
N ALA A 84 -10.10 12.99 -2.89
CA ALA A 84 -11.28 13.66 -2.36
C ALA A 84 -11.84 14.70 -3.34
N ALA A 85 -10.97 15.51 -3.95
CA ALA A 85 -11.37 16.49 -4.96
C ALA A 85 -12.00 15.83 -6.20
N VAL A 86 -11.39 14.77 -6.71
CA VAL A 86 -11.92 13.99 -7.85
C VAL A 86 -13.29 13.39 -7.51
N ARG A 87 -13.46 12.79 -6.33
CA ARG A 87 -14.76 12.23 -5.90
C ARG A 87 -15.83 13.33 -5.78
N ALA A 88 -15.48 14.49 -5.23
CA ALA A 88 -16.40 15.61 -5.12
C ALA A 88 -16.82 16.13 -6.50
N ALA A 89 -15.87 16.28 -7.43
CA ALA A 89 -16.15 16.71 -8.79
C ALA A 89 -17.04 15.70 -9.55
N ALA A 90 -16.75 14.41 -9.43
CA ALA A 90 -17.54 13.34 -10.04
C ALA A 90 -18.97 13.33 -9.49
N ARG A 91 -19.14 13.44 -8.17
CA ARG A 91 -20.46 13.53 -7.53
C ARG A 91 -21.24 14.75 -8.04
N ALA A 92 -20.60 15.91 -8.10
CA ALA A 92 -21.24 17.13 -8.58
C ALA A 92 -21.65 17.02 -10.06
N ALA A 93 -20.88 16.31 -10.89
CA ALA A 93 -21.25 16.05 -12.28
C ALA A 93 -22.49 15.15 -12.39
N VAL A 94 -22.55 14.06 -11.61
CA VAL A 94 -23.71 13.17 -11.56
C VAL A 94 -24.95 13.91 -11.05
N GLU A 95 -24.82 14.72 -10.01
CA GLU A 95 -25.94 15.51 -9.46
C GLU A 95 -26.47 16.54 -10.47
N ARG A 96 -25.59 17.19 -11.26
CA ARG A 96 -26.00 18.10 -12.34
C ARG A 96 -26.76 17.36 -13.44
N SER A 97 -26.22 16.24 -13.93
CA SER A 97 -26.90 15.42 -14.95
C SER A 97 -28.27 14.96 -14.47
N ALA A 98 -28.37 14.43 -13.25
CA ALA A 98 -29.64 13.98 -12.67
C ALA A 98 -30.64 15.14 -12.48
N ALA A 99 -30.16 16.35 -12.18
CA ALA A 99 -31.01 17.53 -12.10
C ALA A 99 -31.54 17.96 -13.48
N GLU A 100 -30.72 17.87 -14.52
CA GLU A 100 -31.12 18.14 -15.90
C GLU A 100 -32.15 17.11 -16.40
N ASP A 101 -31.89 15.82 -16.20
CA ASP A 101 -32.80 14.73 -16.56
C ASP A 101 -34.15 14.88 -15.86
N ARG A 102 -34.14 15.20 -14.56
CA ARG A 102 -35.36 15.44 -13.79
C ARG A 102 -36.14 16.66 -14.29
N ARG A 103 -35.45 17.73 -14.70
CA ARG A 103 -36.11 18.91 -15.28
C ARG A 103 -36.77 18.55 -16.62
N ALA A 104 -36.07 17.82 -17.48
CA ALA A 104 -36.59 17.37 -18.76
C ALA A 104 -37.81 16.46 -18.58
N LEU A 105 -37.74 15.50 -17.66
CA LEU A 105 -38.85 14.61 -17.35
C LEU A 105 -40.08 15.37 -16.82
N MET A 106 -39.87 16.34 -15.93
CA MET A 106 -40.96 17.18 -15.40
C MET A 106 -41.59 18.08 -16.47
N ALA A 107 -40.79 18.60 -17.41
CA ALA A 107 -41.32 19.35 -18.54
C ALA A 107 -42.19 18.46 -19.43
N ALA A 108 -41.68 17.29 -19.83
CA ALA A 108 -42.43 16.33 -20.63
C ALA A 108 -43.74 15.87 -19.95
N ALA A 109 -43.71 15.62 -18.64
CA ALA A 109 -44.89 15.25 -17.87
C ALA A 109 -45.94 16.37 -17.85
N ARG A 110 -45.53 17.64 -17.74
CA ARG A 110 -46.45 18.78 -17.81
C ARG A 110 -47.05 18.93 -19.20
N ASP A 111 -46.25 18.76 -20.24
CA ASP A 111 -46.73 18.83 -21.63
C ASP A 111 -47.72 17.70 -21.94
N GLU A 112 -47.50 16.50 -21.41
CA GLU A 112 -48.46 15.40 -21.51
C GLU A 112 -49.74 15.69 -20.72
N ALA A 113 -49.63 16.16 -19.47
CA ALA A 113 -50.80 16.52 -18.66
C ALA A 113 -51.66 17.59 -19.34
N ALA A 114 -51.03 18.64 -19.88
CA ALA A 114 -51.72 19.69 -20.63
C ALA A 114 -52.43 19.14 -21.88
N ARG A 115 -51.83 18.17 -22.58
CA ARG A 115 -52.47 17.48 -23.72
C ARG A 115 -53.68 16.67 -23.28
N VAL A 116 -53.57 15.90 -22.20
CA VAL A 116 -54.69 15.13 -21.64
C VAL A 116 -55.82 16.04 -21.21
N GLU A 117 -55.52 17.15 -20.52
CA GLU A 117 -56.50 18.15 -20.10
C GLU A 117 -57.23 18.78 -21.29
N ALA A 118 -56.50 19.15 -22.36
CA ALA A 118 -57.09 19.71 -23.57
C ALA A 118 -58.05 18.72 -24.25
N VAL A 119 -57.65 17.44 -24.36
CA VAL A 119 -58.49 16.38 -24.93
C VAL A 119 -59.72 16.12 -24.04
N ALA A 120 -59.53 16.07 -22.73
CA ALA A 120 -60.62 15.89 -21.77
C ALA A 120 -61.62 17.05 -21.87
N ALA A 121 -61.15 18.30 -21.91
CA ALA A 121 -62.00 19.48 -22.06
C ALA A 121 -62.82 19.45 -23.36
N ALA A 122 -62.22 19.03 -24.47
CA ALA A 122 -62.90 18.92 -25.76
C ALA A 122 -64.00 17.83 -25.77
N ARG A 123 -63.78 16.71 -25.06
CA ARG A 123 -64.70 15.54 -25.09
C ARG A 123 -65.70 15.50 -23.94
N SER A 124 -65.43 16.18 -22.83
CA SER A 124 -66.26 16.17 -21.61
C SER A 124 -67.72 16.51 -21.87
N PRO A 125 -68.09 17.56 -22.63
CA PRO A 125 -69.50 17.89 -22.84
C PRO A 125 -70.30 16.77 -23.50
N GLU A 126 -69.70 16.10 -24.50
CA GLU A 126 -70.33 14.97 -25.20
C GLU A 126 -70.49 13.76 -24.26
N LEU A 127 -69.44 13.42 -23.51
CA LEU A 127 -69.44 12.28 -22.59
C LEU A 127 -70.42 12.51 -21.43
N VAL A 128 -70.47 13.71 -20.85
CA VAL A 128 -71.46 14.10 -19.84
C VAL A 128 -72.86 14.01 -20.41
N GLY A 129 -73.10 14.53 -21.62
CA GLY A 129 -74.41 14.44 -22.27
C GLY A 129 -74.87 12.99 -22.50
N ARG A 130 -73.94 12.07 -22.84
CA ARG A 130 -74.24 10.64 -22.92
C ARG A 130 -74.57 10.03 -21.56
N ALA A 131 -73.81 10.39 -20.52
CA ALA A 131 -74.04 9.89 -19.17
C ALA A 131 -75.40 10.35 -18.62
N VAL A 132 -75.76 11.63 -18.78
CA VAL A 132 -77.06 12.17 -18.37
C VAL A 132 -78.20 11.43 -19.08
N ARG A 133 -78.13 11.26 -20.40
CA ARG A 133 -79.16 10.48 -21.15
C ARG A 133 -79.27 9.04 -20.65
N ALA A 134 -78.15 8.39 -20.34
CA ALA A 134 -78.18 7.02 -19.81
C ALA A 134 -78.86 6.95 -18.44
N VAL A 135 -78.63 7.96 -17.57
CA VAL A 135 -79.31 8.08 -16.28
C VAL A 135 -80.79 8.36 -16.45
N ASP A 136 -81.19 9.25 -17.35
CA ASP A 136 -82.59 9.55 -17.64
C ASP A 136 -83.35 8.31 -18.14
N VAL A 137 -82.71 7.46 -18.96
CA VAL A 137 -83.30 6.17 -19.38
C VAL A 137 -83.47 5.21 -18.19
N LEU A 138 -82.50 5.18 -17.27
CA LEU A 138 -82.53 4.35 -16.07
C LEU A 138 -83.60 4.80 -15.06
N LEU A 139 -83.80 6.11 -14.92
CA LEU A 139 -84.78 6.70 -14.01
C LEU A 139 -86.19 6.78 -14.63
N GLY A 140 -86.28 7.04 -15.94
CA GLY A 140 -87.52 7.11 -16.71
C GLY A 140 -88.10 5.74 -17.08
N GLY A 141 -87.30 4.67 -17.01
CA GLY A 141 -87.77 3.28 -17.12
C GLY A 141 -88.64 2.81 -15.94
N GLY A 142 -88.87 3.66 -14.93
CA GLY A 142 -89.72 3.38 -13.77
C GLY A 142 -91.17 3.85 -13.85
N THR A 143 -91.60 4.56 -14.91
CA THR A 143 -93.00 4.99 -15.05
C THR A 143 -93.55 4.72 -16.45
N ALA A 144 -93.51 3.46 -16.88
CA ALA A 144 -94.55 2.95 -17.77
C ALA A 144 -95.45 2.04 -16.92
N SER A 145 -96.46 2.67 -16.30
CA SER A 145 -97.57 1.96 -15.69
C SER A 145 -98.27 1.12 -16.78
N PRO A 146 -98.46 -0.20 -16.59
CA PRO A 146 -99.30 -1.00 -17.46
C PRO A 146 -100.76 -0.75 -17.05
N GLY A 147 -101.56 -0.25 -17.99
CA GLY A 147 -103.01 -0.16 -17.81
C GLY A 147 -103.58 1.09 -18.45
N GLU A 148 -104.14 0.94 -19.64
CA GLU A 148 -105.59 0.77 -19.76
C GLU A 148 -105.92 0.23 -21.16
N GLU A 149 -106.43 -1.00 -21.17
CA GLU A 149 -107.25 -1.56 -22.23
C GLU A 149 -108.62 -0.86 -22.24
N ALA A 150 -109.12 -0.51 -23.42
CA ALA A 150 -110.50 -0.69 -23.92
C ALA A 150 -110.82 0.30 -25.05
#